data_AF-I3U3U9-F1
#
_entry.id   AF-I3U3U9-F1
#
_cell.length_a   1.000
_cell.length_b   1.000
_cell.length_c   1.000
_cell.angle_alpha   90.00
_cell.angle_beta   90.00
_cell.angle_gamma   90.00
#
_symmetry.space_group_name_H-M   'P 1'
#
loop_
_entity.id
_entity.type
_entity.pdbx_description
1 polymer ?
#
loop_
_entity_poly.entity_id
_entity_poly.type
_entity_poly.pdbx_seq_one_letter_code
_entity_poly.pdbx_strand_id
1 'polypeptide(L)'
;MKKEEKIAILQEIIRIKSVNGNEGEVAAYLNKLLAKHDITGEIVSYRDGRDNLIARYQKGQSGKVLGLSGHMDVVAAGDESSWTYAPFAAEIHGNRYVRTWCYRYEEWLGSNGDCHDRTERVRKTI
;
A
#
# COMPACT_ATOMS: atom_id res chain seq x y z
N MET A 1 -18.01 1.74 8.34
CA MET A 1 -16.60 1.68 8.74
C MET A 1 -16.17 2.99 9.39
N LYS A 2 -15.69 2.93 10.64
CA LYS A 2 -15.25 4.11 11.43
C LYS A 2 -13.85 4.58 11.00
N LYS A 3 -13.40 5.76 11.43
CA LYS A 3 -12.08 6.31 11.04
C LYS A 3 -10.95 5.40 11.53
N GLU A 4 -11.06 4.92 12.76
CA GLU A 4 -10.09 4.07 13.44
C GLU A 4 -9.93 2.73 12.73
N GLU A 5 -11.03 2.20 12.18
CA GLU A 5 -11.04 0.97 11.40
C GLU A 5 -10.31 1.12 10.06
N LYS A 6 -10.50 2.25 9.37
CA LYS A 6 -9.73 2.57 8.14
C LYS A 6 -8.23 2.66 8.43
N ILE A 7 -7.89 3.27 9.55
CA ILE A 7 -6.51 3.43 10.00
C ILE A 7 -5.90 2.06 10.28
N ALA A 8 -6.59 1.22 11.05
CA ALA A 8 -6.16 -0.14 11.34
C ALA A 8 -5.95 -0.97 10.06
N ILE A 9 -6.90 -0.92 9.11
CA ILE A 9 -6.77 -1.63 7.83
C ILE A 9 -5.51 -1.19 7.07
N LEU A 10 -5.26 0.12 7.00
CA LEU A 10 -4.06 0.62 6.35
C LEU A 10 -2.80 0.16 7.08
N GLN A 11 -2.77 0.20 8.42
CA GLN A 11 -1.61 -0.27 9.18
C GLN A 11 -1.32 -1.76 8.96
N GLU A 12 -2.35 -2.61 8.90
CA GLU A 12 -2.18 -4.03 8.62
C GLU A 12 -1.58 -4.24 7.22
N ILE A 13 -2.07 -3.54 6.19
CA ILE A 13 -1.52 -3.64 4.83
C ILE A 13 -0.05 -3.17 4.79
N ILE A 14 0.28 -2.08 5.47
CA ILE A 14 1.65 -1.54 5.54
C ILE A 14 2.62 -2.54 6.19
N ARG A 15 2.16 -3.28 7.21
CA ARG A 15 3.00 -4.26 7.93
C ARG A 15 3.36 -5.46 7.08
N ILE A 16 2.57 -5.76 6.06
CA ILE A 16 2.88 -6.81 5.09
C ILE A 16 4.04 -6.31 4.23
N LYS A 17 5.20 -7.00 4.32
CA LYS A 17 6.38 -6.68 3.51
C LYS A 17 6.17 -7.14 2.06
N SER A 18 5.29 -6.47 1.32
CA SER A 18 4.97 -6.76 -0.09
C SER A 18 6.02 -6.26 -1.07
N VAL A 19 7.31 -6.38 -0.70
CA VAL A 19 8.41 -6.00 -1.61
C VAL A 19 8.34 -6.91 -2.82
N ASN A 20 8.19 -6.29 -4.00
CA ASN A 20 8.24 -6.86 -5.35
C ASN A 20 8.45 -8.41 -5.37
N GLY A 21 7.37 -9.20 -5.30
CA GLY A 21 7.42 -10.67 -5.26
C GLY A 21 6.76 -11.29 -4.05
N ASN A 22 6.18 -10.47 -3.18
CA ASN A 22 5.52 -10.90 -1.96
C ASN A 22 4.14 -10.25 -1.78
N GLU A 23 3.44 -10.00 -2.89
CA GLU A 23 2.11 -9.37 -2.89
C GLU A 23 0.99 -10.33 -2.46
N GLY A 24 1.23 -11.64 -2.49
CA GLY A 24 0.22 -12.66 -2.18
C GLY A 24 -0.41 -12.51 -0.79
N GLU A 25 0.37 -12.09 0.21
CA GLU A 25 -0.14 -11.81 1.56
C GLU A 25 -1.13 -10.63 1.56
N VAL A 26 -0.84 -9.57 0.81
CA VAL A 26 -1.74 -8.41 0.66
C VAL A 26 -3.02 -8.84 -0.07
N ALA A 27 -2.89 -9.62 -1.14
CA ALA A 27 -4.03 -10.16 -1.89
C ALA A 27 -4.94 -10.99 -0.98
N ALA A 28 -4.37 -11.89 -0.17
CA ALA A 28 -5.11 -12.71 0.78
C ALA A 28 -5.80 -11.87 1.87
N TYR A 29 -5.11 -10.88 2.43
CA TYR A 29 -5.67 -9.97 3.42
C TYR A 29 -6.86 -9.18 2.86
N LEU A 30 -6.70 -8.57 1.68
CA LEU A 30 -7.75 -7.80 1.02
C LEU A 30 -8.94 -8.69 0.63
N ASN A 31 -8.69 -9.91 0.12
CA ASN A 31 -9.76 -10.84 -0.21
C ASN A 31 -10.61 -11.17 1.03
N LYS A 32 -9.96 -11.45 2.17
CA LYS A 32 -10.65 -11.69 3.45
C LYS A 32 -11.41 -10.46 3.95
N LEU A 33 -10.86 -9.26 3.77
CA LEU A 33 -11.51 -8.01 4.16
C LEU A 33 -12.77 -7.76 3.31
N LEU A 34 -12.67 -7.92 1.99
CA LEU A 34 -13.76 -7.72 1.04
C LEU A 34 -14.90 -8.72 1.26
N ALA A 35 -14.58 -9.98 1.59
CA ALA A 35 -15.57 -10.99 1.92
C ALA A 35 -16.47 -10.60 3.10
N LYS A 36 -15.98 -9.81 4.06
CA LYS A 36 -16.79 -9.28 5.19
C LYS A 36 -17.84 -8.26 4.75
N HIS A 37 -17.75 -7.78 3.52
CA HIS A 37 -18.63 -6.78 2.93
C HIS A 37 -19.41 -7.31 1.72
N ASP A 38 -19.54 -8.64 1.60
CA ASP A 38 -20.23 -9.32 0.49
C ASP A 38 -19.66 -8.98 -0.89
N ILE A 39 -18.35 -8.68 -0.95
CA ILE A 39 -17.62 -8.45 -2.20
C ILE A 39 -16.85 -9.73 -2.52
N THR A 40 -17.19 -10.36 -3.65
CA THR A 40 -16.52 -11.58 -4.10
C THR A 40 -15.15 -11.24 -4.68
N GLY A 41 -14.10 -11.83 -4.12
CA GLY A 41 -12.74 -11.73 -4.62
C GLY A 41 -12.20 -13.05 -5.16
N GLU A 42 -11.41 -12.97 -6.21
CA GLU A 42 -10.71 -14.07 -6.87
C GLU A 42 -9.22 -13.75 -6.89
N ILE A 43 -8.40 -14.64 -6.30
CA ILE A 43 -6.94 -14.51 -6.34
C ILE A 43 -6.43 -15.23 -7.58
N VAL A 44 -5.72 -14.51 -8.44
CA VAL A 44 -5.16 -15.02 -9.69
C VAL A 44 -3.64 -14.98 -9.60
N SER A 45 -3.04 -16.16 -9.47
CA SER A 45 -1.58 -16.29 -9.36
C SER A 45 -0.92 -16.18 -10.73
N TYR A 46 0.08 -15.31 -10.84
CA TYR A 46 0.92 -15.19 -12.04
C TYR A 46 2.23 -15.96 -11.89
N ARG A 47 2.82 -15.92 -10.70
CA ARG A 47 4.07 -16.59 -10.29
C ARG A 47 4.05 -16.70 -8.77
N ASP A 48 4.89 -17.57 -8.22
CA ASP A 48 5.12 -17.66 -6.77
C ASP A 48 5.32 -16.27 -6.13
N GLY A 49 4.48 -15.96 -5.14
CA GLY A 49 4.41 -14.68 -4.43
C GLY A 49 3.81 -13.49 -5.22
N ARG A 50 3.48 -13.68 -6.51
CA ARG A 50 2.93 -12.67 -7.44
C ARG A 50 1.48 -12.94 -7.74
N ASP A 51 0.61 -12.49 -6.84
CA ASP A 51 -0.81 -12.71 -6.97
C ASP A 51 -1.57 -11.42 -7.27
N ASN A 52 -2.53 -11.51 -8.18
CA ASN A 52 -3.51 -10.47 -8.45
C ASN A 52 -4.79 -10.74 -7.66
N LEU A 53 -5.51 -9.69 -7.29
CA LEU A 53 -6.84 -9.80 -6.70
C LEU A 53 -7.87 -9.14 -7.62
N ILE A 54 -8.81 -9.95 -8.11
CA ILE A 54 -9.96 -9.47 -8.88
C ILE A 54 -11.18 -9.46 -7.95
N ALA A 55 -11.63 -8.27 -7.57
CA ALA A 55 -12.82 -8.08 -6.74
C ALA A 55 -14.00 -7.61 -7.58
N ARG A 56 -15.17 -8.20 -7.36
CA ARG A 56 -16.42 -7.84 -8.04
C ARG A 56 -17.49 -7.56 -7.01
N TYR A 57 -18.05 -6.36 -7.07
CA TYR A 57 -19.25 -5.98 -6.34
C TYR A 57 -20.38 -5.76 -7.34
N GLN A 58 -21.45 -6.55 -7.24
CA GLN A 58 -22.61 -6.45 -8.12
C GLN A 58 -23.88 -6.33 -7.29
N LYS A 59 -24.66 -5.27 -7.53
CA LYS A 59 -25.99 -5.09 -6.97
C LYS A 59 -26.93 -4.59 -8.06
N GLY A 60 -28.02 -5.33 -8.31
CA GLY A 60 -29.02 -4.98 -9.32
C GLY A 60 -28.73 -5.55 -10.72
N GLN A 61 -29.42 -5.00 -11.73
CA GLN A 61 -29.35 -5.46 -13.12
C GLN A 61 -28.05 -5.06 -13.81
N SER A 62 -27.65 -5.84 -14.81
CA SER A 62 -26.43 -5.62 -15.59
C SER A 62 -26.47 -4.28 -16.32
N GLY A 63 -25.38 -3.52 -16.27
CA GLY A 63 -25.28 -2.15 -16.79
C GLY A 63 -23.83 -1.72 -16.99
N LYS A 64 -23.56 -0.40 -17.00
CA LYS A 64 -22.19 0.12 -17.09
C LYS A 64 -21.35 -0.32 -15.89
N VAL A 65 -20.11 -0.74 -16.14
CA VAL A 65 -19.16 -1.22 -15.12
C VAL A 65 -18.10 -0.15 -14.86
N LEU A 66 -17.83 0.15 -13.59
CA LEU A 66 -16.69 0.96 -13.17
C LEU A 66 -15.54 0.02 -12.76
N GLY A 67 -14.41 0.11 -13.45
CA GLY A 67 -13.18 -0.59 -13.10
C GLY A 67 -12.25 0.30 -12.28
N LEU A 68 -11.74 -0.22 -11.15
CA LEU A 68 -10.65 0.38 -10.38
C LEU A 68 -9.45 -0.56 -10.47
N SER A 69 -8.26 0.00 -10.70
CA SER A 69 -7.00 -0.76 -10.81
C SER A 69 -5.89 -0.08 -10.03
N GLY A 70 -4.96 -0.88 -9.52
CA GLY A 70 -3.80 -0.47 -8.75
C GLY A 70 -2.84 -1.65 -8.61
N HIS A 71 -1.77 -1.47 -7.84
CA HIS A 71 -0.78 -2.50 -7.54
C HIS A 71 -0.59 -2.62 -6.02
N MET A 72 -0.13 -3.79 -5.57
CA MET A 72 0.02 -4.13 -4.14
C MET A 72 1.49 -4.21 -3.71
N ASP A 73 2.41 -4.22 -4.67
CA ASP A 73 3.83 -4.28 -4.42
C ASP A 73 4.40 -2.93 -3.99
N VAL A 74 5.47 -3.01 -3.21
CA VAL A 74 6.31 -1.87 -2.87
C VAL A 74 7.75 -2.11 -3.31
N VAL A 75 8.48 -1.01 -3.45
CA VAL A 75 9.93 -1.06 -3.64
C VAL A 75 10.63 -1.49 -2.35
N ALA A 76 11.81 -2.09 -2.47
CA ALA A 76 12.61 -2.45 -1.31
C ALA A 76 12.95 -1.20 -0.47
N ALA A 77 12.94 -1.34 0.86
CA ALA A 77 13.24 -0.25 1.78
C ALA A 77 14.73 0.16 1.78
N GLY A 78 15.61 -0.62 1.12
CA GLY A 78 17.05 -0.43 1.19
C GLY A 78 17.59 -0.80 2.57
N ASP A 79 18.60 -0.05 3.04
CA ASP A 79 19.18 -0.23 4.37
C ASP A 79 18.22 0.30 5.46
N GLU A 80 17.59 -0.61 6.23
CA GLU A 80 16.67 -0.26 7.31
C GLU A 80 17.33 0.59 8.42
N SER A 81 18.66 0.52 8.60
CA SER A 81 19.36 1.32 9.62
C SER A 81 19.42 2.81 9.29
N SER A 82 19.24 3.17 8.00
CA SER A 82 19.11 4.55 7.54
C SER A 82 17.73 5.16 7.87
N TRP A 83 16.81 4.36 8.42
CA TRP A 83 15.46 4.80 8.69
C TRP A 83 15.30 5.29 10.13
N THR A 84 14.79 6.52 10.30
CA THR A 84 14.39 7.05 11.61
C THR A 84 13.31 6.21 12.28
N TYR A 85 12.43 5.60 11.48
CA TYR A 85 11.36 4.72 11.91
C TYR A 85 11.28 3.52 10.97
N ALA A 86 11.04 2.33 11.51
CA ALA A 86 11.06 1.10 10.74
C ALA A 86 10.02 1.14 9.58
N PRO A 87 10.43 0.83 8.33
CA PRO A 87 9.63 1.01 7.11
C PRO A 87 8.26 0.33 7.13
N PHE A 88 8.17 -0.80 7.81
CA PHE A 88 6.99 -1.66 7.82
C PHE A 88 6.32 -1.73 9.20
N ALA A 89 6.68 -0.85 10.14
CA ALA A 89 6.07 -0.85 11.48
C ALA A 89 4.64 -0.26 11.49
N ALA A 90 4.30 0.53 10.46
CA ALA A 90 3.03 1.26 10.34
C ALA A 90 2.77 2.21 11.52
N GLU A 91 3.81 2.85 12.04
CA GLU A 91 3.69 3.78 13.16
C GLU A 91 3.03 5.10 12.74
N ILE A 92 2.23 5.65 13.64
CA ILE A 92 1.59 6.94 13.49
C ILE A 92 2.34 7.93 14.38
N HIS A 93 2.93 8.95 13.75
CA HIS A 93 3.61 10.03 14.44
C HIS A 93 2.84 11.33 14.19
N GLY A 94 2.18 11.82 15.24
CA GLY A 94 1.23 12.94 15.15
C GLY A 94 -0.01 12.57 14.32
N ASN A 95 -0.18 13.18 13.15
CA ASN A 95 -1.31 12.94 12.24
C ASN A 95 -0.86 12.35 10.89
N ARG A 96 0.29 11.65 10.86
CA ARG A 96 0.88 11.08 9.64
C ARG A 96 1.35 9.65 9.89
N TYR A 97 1.22 8.80 8.87
CA TYR A 97 1.94 7.55 8.81
C TYR A 97 3.37 7.82 8.41
N VAL A 98 4.32 7.18 9.09
CA VAL A 98 5.71 7.29 8.68
C VAL A 98 6.04 6.18 7.70
N ARG A 99 6.16 6.63 6.43
CA ARG A 99 6.63 5.95 5.21
C ARG A 99 5.91 4.68 4.80
N THR A 100 4.89 4.83 3.95
CA THR A 100 4.57 3.79 2.95
C THR A 100 4.54 4.22 1.51
N TRP A 101 4.66 5.52 1.23
CA TRP A 101 4.61 6.00 -0.14
C TRP A 101 5.68 7.07 -0.35
N CYS A 102 6.84 6.64 -0.84
CA CYS A 102 7.83 7.53 -1.43
C CYS A 102 8.39 6.84 -2.68
N TYR A 103 7.82 7.16 -3.85
CA TYR A 103 8.49 6.91 -5.12
C TYR A 103 9.69 7.84 -5.20
N ARG A 104 10.91 7.29 -5.29
CA ARG A 104 12.10 8.05 -5.67
C ARG A 104 12.23 7.95 -7.20
N TYR A 105 11.94 9.03 -7.91
CA TYR A 105 12.15 9.15 -9.36
C TYR A 105 13.50 9.81 -9.65
N GLU A 106 14.58 9.35 -8.99
CA GLU A 106 15.92 9.99 -9.08
C GLU A 106 17.06 8.97 -9.26
N GLU A 107 16.89 8.00 -10.16
CA GLU A 107 18.03 7.21 -10.66
C GLU A 107 18.72 7.83 -11.88
N TRP A 108 18.47 9.12 -12.19
CA TRP A 108 19.02 9.77 -13.39
C TRP A 108 19.94 10.97 -13.18
N LEU A 109 20.12 11.49 -11.96
CA LEU A 109 20.99 12.65 -11.73
C LEU A 109 21.87 12.44 -10.50
N GLY A 110 23.05 11.89 -10.75
CA GLY A 110 24.09 11.59 -9.76
C GLY A 110 24.43 12.78 -8.86
N SER A 111 23.74 12.88 -7.74
CA SER A 111 24.07 13.79 -6.65
C SER A 111 23.63 13.16 -5.33
N ASN A 112 24.58 13.10 -4.38
CA ASN A 112 24.39 12.59 -3.03
C ASN A 112 23.37 13.46 -2.28
N GLY A 113 22.09 13.10 -2.37
CA GLY A 113 21.00 13.75 -1.66
C GLY A 113 20.71 13.02 -0.36
N ASP A 114 21.21 13.58 0.73
CA ASP A 114 21.01 13.12 2.10
C ASP A 114 19.51 13.04 2.46
N CYS A 115 19.08 11.92 3.02
CA CYS A 115 17.69 11.66 3.43
C CYS A 115 17.36 12.39 4.74
N HIS A 116 17.49 13.72 4.76
CA HIS A 116 17.02 14.52 5.86
C HIS A 116 15.49 14.61 5.85
N ASP A 117 14.89 14.30 7.00
CA ASP A 117 13.47 14.39 7.34
C ASP A 117 12.78 15.60 6.67
N ARG A 118 11.97 15.34 5.63
CA ARG A 118 11.17 16.35 4.93
C ARG A 118 9.71 16.37 5.41
N THR A 119 9.46 16.17 6.70
CA THR A 119 8.15 16.44 7.31
C THR A 119 7.69 17.91 7.17
N GLU A 120 8.58 18.86 6.87
CA GLU A 120 8.22 20.28 6.78
C GLU A 120 7.71 20.78 5.42
N ARG A 121 7.82 20.01 4.32
CA ARG A 121 7.52 20.53 2.97
C ARG A 121 6.08 20.30 2.48
N VAL A 122 5.09 20.37 3.37
CA VAL A 122 3.64 20.42 3.02
C VAL A 122 3.01 21.74 3.51
N ARG A 123 3.74 22.84 3.35
CA ARG A 123 3.18 24.20 3.43
C ARG A 123 3.73 25.00 2.25
N LYS A 124 2.82 25.62 1.50
CA LYS A 124 2.97 26.29 0.19
C LYS A 124 2.99 25.30 -0.98
N THR A 125 1.81 25.05 -1.54
CA THR A 125 1.34 25.72 -2.77
C THR A 125 -0.19 25.59 -2.82
N ILE A 126 -0.88 26.71 -2.61
CA ILE A 126 -2.18 27.00 -3.24
C ILE A 126 -1.83 27.94 -4.39
#